data_AF-A0A0S8IQH9-F1
#
_entry.id   AF-A0A0S8IQH9-F1
#
_cell.length_a   1.000
_cell.length_b   1.000
_cell.length_c   1.000
_cell.angle_alpha   90.00
_cell.angle_beta   90.00
_cell.angle_gamma   90.00
#
_symmetry.space_group_name_H-M   'P 1'
#
loop_
_entity.id
_entity.type
_entity.pdbx_description
1 polymer ?
#
loop_
_entity_poly.entity_id
_entity_poly.type
_entity_poly.pdbx_seq_one_letter_code
_entity_poly.pdbx_strand_id
1 'polypeptide(L)'
;METLSSPVDIERVHSRLLNLGLLLNVLAPGSLLFVGALLKTRGVAGSSVGNLEFFFWVLIAVALGEIPAIYIIKRSFLSGKFLLRGREHVTAEQTLLQWGVISFSLALAPAIYGLVYYLLGGTLERFVLFVAITLFCFLVFKPKLEEIRSFVKKRSNFIDNTKEF
;
A
#
# COMPACT_ATOMS: atom_id res chain seq x y z
N MET A 1 -35.79 -17.68 -4.56
CA MET A 1 -35.50 -16.56 -5.49
C MET A 1 -35.36 -15.31 -4.64
N GLU A 2 -34.13 -14.96 -4.26
CA GLU A 2 -33.84 -13.72 -3.53
C GLU A 2 -32.97 -12.87 -4.45
N THR A 3 -33.66 -12.06 -5.26
CA THR A 3 -33.09 -11.00 -6.07
C THR A 3 -32.76 -9.83 -5.15
N LEU A 4 -31.50 -9.40 -5.15
CA LEU A 4 -31.03 -8.02 -5.25
C LEU A 4 -29.65 -7.96 -4.61
N SER A 5 -28.63 -8.07 -5.46
CA SER A 5 -27.30 -7.53 -5.16
C SER A 5 -27.50 -6.09 -4.70
N SER A 6 -27.37 -5.84 -3.39
CA SER A 6 -27.29 -4.49 -2.87
C SER A 6 -26.28 -3.74 -3.74
N PRO A 7 -26.64 -2.61 -4.37
CA PRO A 7 -25.70 -1.89 -5.21
C PRO A 7 -24.46 -1.62 -4.36
N VAL A 8 -23.31 -2.14 -4.79
CA VAL A 8 -22.04 -1.88 -4.09
C VAL A 8 -21.91 -0.38 -4.02
N ASP A 9 -21.93 0.17 -2.80
CA ASP A 9 -21.80 1.59 -2.55
C ASP A 9 -20.36 2.00 -2.84
N ILE A 10 -20.09 2.32 -4.11
CA ILE A 10 -18.75 2.60 -4.64
C ILE A 10 -18.10 3.74 -3.86
N GLU A 11 -18.88 4.72 -3.42
CA GLU A 11 -18.41 5.88 -2.65
C GLU A 11 -17.97 5.47 -1.25
N ARG A 12 -18.75 4.61 -0.58
CA ARG A 12 -18.37 4.03 0.71
C ARG A 12 -17.10 3.17 0.61
N VAL A 13 -16.98 2.34 -0.42
CA VAL A 13 -15.79 1.49 -0.59
C VAL A 13 -14.56 2.35 -0.91
N HIS A 14 -14.71 3.36 -1.77
CA HIS A 14 -13.63 4.29 -2.11
C HIS A 14 -13.15 5.08 -0.89
N SER A 15 -14.07 5.66 -0.11
CA SER A 15 -13.73 6.41 1.10
C SER A 15 -13.05 5.53 2.15
N ARG A 16 -13.52 4.29 2.36
CA ARG A 16 -12.85 3.33 3.25
C ARG A 16 -11.42 3.03 2.82
N LEU A 17 -11.20 2.75 1.53
CA LEU A 17 -9.88 2.49 0.98
C LEU A 17 -8.96 3.71 1.09
N LEU A 18 -9.49 4.90 0.82
CA LEU A 18 -8.74 6.14 0.91
C LEU A 18 -8.34 6.47 2.35
N ASN A 19 -9.26 6.30 3.30
CA ASN A 19 -8.99 6.46 4.74
C ASN A 19 -7.95 5.45 5.23
N LEU A 20 -8.04 4.20 4.78
CA LEU A 20 -7.08 3.15 5.12
C LEU A 20 -5.69 3.47 4.56
N GLY A 21 -5.62 3.96 3.31
CA GLY A 21 -4.39 4.41 2.70
C GLY A 21 -3.76 5.63 3.38
N LEU A 22 -4.58 6.63 3.78
CA LEU A 22 -4.13 7.78 4.56
C LEU A 22 -3.59 7.35 5.93
N LEU A 23 -4.28 6.47 6.62
CA LEU A 23 -3.86 5.96 7.92
C LEU A 23 -2.51 5.23 7.81
N LEU A 24 -2.39 4.31 6.85
CA LEU A 24 -1.18 3.50 6.70
C LEU A 24 -0.01 4.25 6.08
N ASN A 25 -0.20 5.13 5.10
CA ASN A 25 0.91 5.73 4.35
C ASN A 25 1.14 7.20 4.64
N VAL A 26 0.29 7.86 5.42
CA VAL A 26 0.51 9.24 5.87
C VAL A 26 0.66 9.28 7.38
N LEU A 27 -0.32 8.76 8.11
CA LEU A 27 -0.30 8.81 9.57
C LEU A 27 0.82 7.94 10.15
N ALA A 28 0.99 6.70 9.69
CA ALA A 28 2.04 5.83 10.20
C ALA A 28 3.45 6.39 9.90
N PRO A 29 3.84 6.77 8.66
CA PRO A 29 5.13 7.41 8.40
C PRO A 29 5.32 8.73 9.16
N GLY A 30 4.26 9.53 9.31
CA GLY A 30 4.30 10.73 10.15
C GLY A 30 4.62 10.41 11.62
N SER A 31 4.01 9.36 12.17
CA SER A 31 4.32 8.89 13.52
C SER A 31 5.74 8.34 13.65
N LEU A 32 6.24 7.63 12.63
CA LEU A 32 7.63 7.14 12.60
C LEU A 32 8.62 8.30 12.53
N LEU A 33 8.33 9.35 11.75
CA LEU A 33 9.13 10.58 11.72
C LEU A 33 9.16 11.25 13.09
N PHE A 34 8.01 11.37 13.75
CA PHE A 34 7.92 11.95 15.08
C PHE A 34 8.76 11.15 16.09
N VAL A 35 8.66 9.82 16.08
CA VAL A 35 9.49 8.93 16.91
C VAL A 35 10.98 9.10 16.59
N GLY A 36 11.36 9.11 15.31
CA GLY A 36 12.75 9.33 14.90
C GLY A 36 13.29 10.69 15.37
N ALA A 37 12.50 11.75 15.27
CA ALA A 37 12.88 13.07 15.76
C ALA A 37 13.08 13.09 17.29
N LEU A 38 12.19 12.43 18.05
CA LEU A 38 12.35 12.28 19.49
C LEU A 38 13.61 11.48 19.85
N LEU A 39 13.92 10.41 19.13
CA LEU A 39 15.13 9.61 19.35
C LEU A 39 16.41 10.41 19.07
N LYS A 40 16.39 11.31 18.08
CA LYS A 40 17.49 12.25 17.81
C LYS A 40 17.82 13.09 19.04
N THR A 41 16.80 13.64 19.70
CA THR A 41 16.98 14.49 20.88
C THR A 41 17.54 13.74 22.09
N ARG A 42 17.34 12.42 22.15
CA ARG A 42 17.82 11.55 23.24
C ARG A 42 19.21 10.94 22.98
N GLY A 43 19.86 11.29 21.88
CA GLY A 43 21.22 10.81 21.57
C GLY A 43 21.32 9.33 21.22
N VAL A 44 20.20 8.65 20.94
CA VAL A 44 20.16 7.20 20.68
C VAL A 44 20.82 6.83 19.32
N ALA A 45 20.96 7.79 18.41
CA ALA A 45 21.52 7.59 17.07
C ALA A 45 23.02 7.95 16.94
N GLY A 46 23.78 7.95 18.03
CA GLY A 46 25.17 8.48 18.06
C GLY A 46 26.29 7.48 17.70
N SER A 47 26.02 6.18 17.67
CA SER A 47 27.04 5.15 17.49
C SER A 47 26.96 4.55 16.07
N SER A 48 27.78 5.05 15.15
CA SER A 48 27.82 4.54 13.77
C SER A 48 28.30 3.09 13.72
N VAL A 49 27.43 2.18 13.29
CA VAL A 49 27.76 0.77 13.08
C VAL A 49 28.38 0.58 11.69
N GLY A 50 29.70 0.72 11.57
CA GLY A 50 30.45 0.38 10.35
C GLY A 50 30.01 1.13 9.08
N ASN A 51 30.21 0.52 7.90
CA ASN A 51 29.94 1.16 6.60
C ASN A 51 28.43 1.18 6.26
N LEU A 52 27.67 1.99 6.98
CA LEU A 52 26.23 2.23 6.80
C LEU A 52 25.86 2.74 5.41
N GLU A 53 26.82 3.28 4.65
CA GLU A 53 26.57 3.79 3.30
C GLU A 53 26.20 2.68 2.32
N PHE A 54 26.87 1.53 2.40
CA PHE A 54 26.50 0.36 1.59
C PHE A 54 25.07 -0.11 1.93
N PHE A 55 24.74 -0.18 3.22
CA PHE A 55 23.41 -0.60 3.68
C PHE A 55 22.31 0.36 3.21
N PHE A 56 22.58 1.67 3.24
CA PHE A 56 21.67 2.69 2.68
C PHE A 56 21.35 2.43 1.21
N TRP A 57 22.36 2.18 0.38
CA TRP A 57 22.16 1.91 -1.05
C TRP A 57 21.38 0.64 -1.32
N VAL A 58 21.62 -0.42 -0.53
CA VAL A 58 20.83 -1.66 -0.61
C VAL A 58 19.36 -1.37 -0.27
N LEU A 59 19.08 -0.66 0.81
CA LEU A 59 17.71 -0.33 1.21
C LEU A 59 17.01 0.55 0.18
N ILE A 60 17.72 1.50 -0.43
CA ILE A 60 17.17 2.32 -1.53
C ILE A 60 16.85 1.46 -2.75
N ALA A 61 17.75 0.54 -3.14
CA ALA A 61 17.50 -0.37 -4.25
C ALA A 61 16.26 -1.24 -3.99
N VAL A 62 16.10 -1.74 -2.76
CA VAL A 62 14.91 -2.51 -2.34
C VAL A 62 13.65 -1.65 -2.41
N ALA A 63 13.67 -0.45 -1.82
CA ALA A 63 12.53 0.46 -1.83
C ALA A 63 12.10 0.87 -3.25
N LEU A 64 13.06 1.11 -4.15
CA LEU A 64 12.76 1.36 -5.57
C LEU A 64 12.18 0.12 -6.26
N GLY A 65 12.61 -1.08 -5.88
CA GLY A 65 12.07 -2.35 -6.36
C GLY A 65 10.62 -2.62 -5.92
N GLU A 66 10.15 -1.99 -4.85
CA GLU A 66 8.76 -2.12 -4.41
C GLU A 66 7.78 -1.38 -5.33
N ILE A 67 8.19 -0.28 -5.95
CA ILE A 67 7.34 0.48 -6.90
C ILE A 67 6.83 -0.42 -8.05
N PRO A 68 7.69 -1.14 -8.81
CA PRO A 68 7.20 -2.06 -9.83
C PRO A 68 6.44 -3.25 -9.24
N ALA A 69 6.75 -3.69 -8.01
CA ALA A 69 5.99 -4.76 -7.35
C ALA A 69 4.53 -4.34 -7.10
N ILE A 70 4.31 -3.14 -6.53
CA ILE A 70 2.96 -2.58 -6.33
C ILE A 70 2.26 -2.43 -7.68
N TYR A 71 2.97 -1.95 -8.71
CA TYR A 71 2.42 -1.79 -10.05
C TYR A 71 1.97 -3.12 -10.66
N ILE A 72 2.78 -4.18 -10.56
CA ILE A 72 2.45 -5.53 -11.06
C ILE A 72 1.26 -6.11 -10.29
N ILE A 73 1.22 -5.93 -8.97
CA ILE A 73 0.09 -6.38 -8.14
C ILE A 73 -1.19 -5.67 -8.56
N LYS A 74 -1.14 -4.33 -8.70
CA LYS A 74 -2.28 -3.51 -9.16
C LYS A 74 -2.76 -3.95 -10.55
N ARG A 75 -1.85 -4.15 -11.50
CA ARG A 75 -2.18 -4.61 -12.86
C ARG A 75 -2.80 -6.01 -12.86
N SER A 76 -2.22 -6.93 -12.10
CA SER A 76 -2.71 -8.30 -11.98
C SER A 76 -4.13 -8.34 -11.38
N PHE A 77 -4.40 -7.49 -10.41
CA PHE A 77 -5.71 -7.36 -9.79
C PHE A 77 -6.77 -6.83 -10.75
N LEU A 78 -6.49 -5.71 -11.43
CA LEU A 78 -7.39 -5.10 -12.43
C LEU A 78 -7.61 -6.01 -13.64
N SER A 79 -6.62 -6.84 -13.99
CA SER A 79 -6.75 -7.80 -15.08
C SER A 79 -7.81 -8.88 -14.81
N GLY A 80 -8.24 -9.07 -13.57
CA GLY A 80 -9.29 -10.04 -13.20
C GLY A 80 -8.82 -11.49 -13.18
N LYS A 81 -7.53 -11.76 -13.44
CA LYS A 81 -6.96 -13.11 -13.36
C LYS A 81 -7.04 -13.71 -11.94
N PHE A 82 -7.10 -12.86 -10.92
CA PHE A 82 -7.25 -13.29 -9.52
C PHE A 82 -8.71 -13.59 -9.12
N LEU A 83 -9.70 -13.07 -9.87
CA LEU A 83 -11.12 -13.38 -9.65
C LEU A 83 -11.48 -14.82 -10.04
N LEU A 84 -10.63 -15.48 -10.85
CA LEU A 84 -10.86 -16.82 -11.38
C LEU A 84 -10.41 -17.95 -10.42
N ARG A 85 -9.68 -17.64 -9.33
CA ARG A 85 -9.22 -18.64 -8.36
C ARG A 85 -10.14 -18.72 -7.15
N GLY A 86 -11.32 -19.31 -7.36
CA GLY A 86 -11.94 -20.22 -6.38
C GLY A 86 -12.52 -19.63 -5.08
N ARG A 87 -13.07 -18.41 -5.07
CA ARG A 87 -13.87 -17.95 -3.92
C ARG A 87 -15.23 -17.40 -4.36
N GLU A 88 -16.19 -18.30 -4.53
CA GLU A 88 -17.61 -17.98 -4.80
C GLU A 88 -18.25 -17.11 -3.70
N HIS A 89 -17.65 -17.00 -2.51
CA HIS A 89 -18.23 -16.32 -1.35
C HIS A 89 -17.65 -14.94 -0.96
N VAL A 90 -16.64 -14.40 -1.67
CA VAL A 90 -16.01 -13.12 -1.25
C VAL A 90 -16.61 -11.94 -2.01
N THR A 91 -17.16 -10.94 -1.31
CA THR A 91 -17.78 -9.76 -1.95
C THR A 91 -16.77 -8.85 -2.66
N ALA A 92 -17.23 -8.02 -3.61
CA ALA A 92 -16.36 -7.09 -4.35
C ALA A 92 -15.64 -6.11 -3.43
N GLU A 93 -16.34 -5.63 -2.40
CA GLU A 93 -15.78 -4.79 -1.35
C GLU A 93 -14.63 -5.48 -0.60
N GLN A 94 -14.82 -6.72 -0.15
CA GLN A 94 -13.78 -7.46 0.56
C GLN A 94 -12.53 -7.66 -0.30
N THR A 95 -12.71 -7.98 -1.59
CA THR A 95 -11.57 -8.13 -2.51
C THR A 95 -10.81 -6.81 -2.69
N LEU A 96 -11.53 -5.70 -2.83
CA LEU A 96 -10.94 -4.36 -2.95
C LEU A 96 -10.21 -3.94 -1.68
N LEU A 97 -10.79 -4.19 -0.50
CA LEU A 97 -10.17 -3.91 0.80
C LEU A 97 -8.90 -4.73 1.02
N GLN A 98 -8.93 -6.04 0.73
CA GLN A 98 -7.74 -6.89 0.80
C GLN A 98 -6.62 -6.38 -0.09
N TRP A 99 -6.96 -5.99 -1.33
CA TRP A 99 -5.99 -5.39 -2.25
C TRP A 99 -5.41 -4.08 -1.69
N GLY A 100 -6.27 -3.20 -1.20
CA GLY A 100 -5.86 -1.94 -0.57
C GLY A 100 -4.85 -2.20 0.56
N VAL A 101 -5.17 -3.10 1.49
CA VAL A 101 -4.27 -3.46 2.59
C VAL A 101 -2.92 -3.93 2.07
N ILE A 102 -2.88 -4.84 1.08
CA ILE A 102 -1.62 -5.36 0.52
C ILE A 102 -0.79 -4.22 -0.10
N SER A 103 -1.38 -3.43 -0.99
CA SER A 103 -0.67 -2.35 -1.68
C SER A 103 -0.21 -1.25 -0.73
N PHE A 104 -1.02 -0.89 0.26
CA PHE A 104 -0.65 0.11 1.25
C PHE A 104 0.40 -0.38 2.24
N SER A 105 0.39 -1.67 2.58
CA SER A 105 1.43 -2.26 3.43
C SER A 105 2.77 -2.29 2.71
N LEU A 106 2.77 -2.61 1.42
CA LEU A 106 3.97 -2.58 0.59
C LEU A 106 4.49 -1.15 0.40
N ALA A 107 3.59 -0.16 0.25
CA ALA A 107 3.98 1.24 0.16
C ALA A 107 4.57 1.80 1.48
N LEU A 108 4.23 1.20 2.62
CA LEU A 108 4.73 1.59 3.95
C LEU A 108 6.14 1.04 4.25
N ALA A 109 6.54 -0.06 3.60
CA ALA A 109 7.81 -0.72 3.85
C ALA A 109 9.06 0.19 3.73
N PRO A 110 9.17 1.13 2.77
CA PRO A 110 10.29 2.07 2.70
C PRO A 110 10.47 2.88 3.98
N ALA A 111 9.39 3.43 4.56
CA ALA A 111 9.45 4.16 5.82
C ALA A 111 9.98 3.29 6.99
N ILE A 112 9.65 1.99 7.00
CA ILE A 112 10.19 1.05 7.99
C ILE A 112 11.68 0.83 7.76
N TYR A 113 12.12 0.65 6.52
CA TYR A 113 13.55 0.52 6.18
C TYR A 113 14.33 1.76 6.60
N GLY A 114 13.77 2.95 6.36
CA GLY A 114 14.37 4.21 6.79
C GLY A 114 14.48 4.34 8.30
N LEU A 115 13.48 3.88 9.06
CA LEU A 115 13.56 3.86 10.52
C LEU A 115 14.65 2.89 11.00
N VAL A 116 14.69 1.67 10.44
CA VAL A 116 15.72 0.69 10.79
C VAL A 116 17.12 1.25 10.49
N TYR A 117 17.30 1.85 9.31
CA TYR A 117 18.53 2.54 8.94
C TYR A 117 18.93 3.62 9.95
N TYR A 118 17.96 4.44 10.37
CA TYR A 118 18.17 5.50 11.35
C TYR A 118 18.60 4.97 12.71
N LEU A 119 17.95 3.90 13.20
CA LEU A 119 18.27 3.26 14.47
C LEU A 119 19.68 2.62 14.49
N LEU A 120 20.20 2.22 13.33
CA LEU A 120 21.55 1.66 13.20
C LEU A 120 22.66 2.73 13.17
N GLY A 121 22.32 4.01 13.34
CA GLY A 121 23.26 5.13 13.29
C GLY A 121 23.21 5.93 11.99
N GLY A 122 22.17 5.73 11.17
CA GLY A 122 21.90 6.54 9.99
C GLY A 122 21.48 7.98 10.33
N THR A 123 21.49 8.86 9.33
CA THR A 123 21.10 10.26 9.52
C THR A 123 19.59 10.48 9.35
N LEU A 124 19.06 11.53 9.99
CA LEU A 124 17.64 11.87 9.92
C LEU A 124 17.22 12.23 8.48
N GLU A 125 18.11 12.88 7.72
CA GLU A 125 17.86 13.30 6.35
C GLU A 125 17.62 12.08 5.43
N ARG A 126 18.41 11.02 5.62
CA ARG A 126 18.25 9.75 4.89
C ARG A 126 16.97 9.03 5.31
N PHE A 127 16.57 9.08 6.58
CA PHE A 127 15.28 8.56 7.02
C PHE A 127 14.10 9.31 6.38
N VAL A 128 14.16 10.64 6.36
CA VAL A 128 13.14 11.48 5.71
C VAL A 128 12.99 11.13 4.23
N LEU A 129 14.08 10.78 3.53
CA LEU A 129 14.02 10.32 2.15
C LEU A 129 13.16 9.05 1.99
N PHE A 130 13.32 8.06 2.86
CA PHE A 130 12.49 6.84 2.83
C PHE A 130 11.02 7.14 3.09
N VAL A 131 10.72 8.06 4.01
CA VAL A 131 9.35 8.51 4.26
C VAL A 131 8.77 9.23 3.05
N ALA A 132 9.57 10.07 2.37
CA ALA A 132 9.17 10.71 1.12
C ALA A 132 8.87 9.68 0.01
N ILE A 133 9.66 8.60 -0.09
CA ILE A 133 9.39 7.48 -1.02
C ILE A 133 8.05 6.81 -0.70
N THR A 134 7.75 6.53 0.58
CA THR A 134 6.44 5.99 0.98
C THR A 134 5.28 6.92 0.61
N LEU A 135 5.40 8.22 0.88
CA LEU A 135 4.38 9.21 0.51
C LEU A 135 4.20 9.28 -1.01
N PHE A 136 5.30 9.23 -1.76
CA PHE A 136 5.27 9.19 -3.22
C PHE A 136 4.57 7.93 -3.73
N CYS A 137 4.87 6.75 -3.18
CA CYS A 137 4.17 5.51 -3.51
C CYS A 137 2.67 5.64 -3.27
N PHE A 138 2.26 6.20 -2.14
CA PHE A 138 0.83 6.43 -1.87
C PHE A 138 0.19 7.38 -2.88
N LEU A 139 0.87 8.48 -3.25
CA LEU A 139 0.34 9.44 -4.22
C LEU A 139 0.11 8.81 -5.60
N VAL A 140 1.05 7.96 -6.04
CA VAL A 140 0.99 7.26 -7.33
C VAL A 140 -0.05 6.13 -7.31
N PHE A 141 -0.12 5.37 -6.23
CA PHE A 141 -0.94 4.15 -6.15
C PHE A 141 -2.29 4.34 -5.44
N LYS A 142 -2.66 5.58 -5.07
CA LYS A 142 -3.94 5.86 -4.42
C LYS A 142 -5.12 5.31 -5.24
N PRO A 143 -6.17 4.79 -4.57
CA PRO A 143 -7.34 4.26 -5.23
C PRO A 143 -8.13 5.39 -5.91
N LYS A 144 -8.35 5.26 -7.22
CA LYS A 144 -9.19 6.17 -8.00
C LYS A 144 -10.61 5.60 -8.11
N LEU A 145 -11.63 6.46 -8.02
CA LEU A 145 -13.04 6.09 -8.17
C LEU A 145 -13.31 5.36 -9.49
N GLU A 146 -12.70 5.83 -10.58
CA GLU A 146 -12.82 5.25 -11.91
C GLU A 146 -12.32 3.80 -11.97
N GLU A 147 -11.19 3.52 -11.31
CA GLU A 147 -10.62 2.18 -11.24
C GLU A 147 -11.55 1.23 -10.48
N ILE A 148 -12.10 1.67 -9.34
CA ILE A 148 -13.06 0.89 -8.55
C ILE A 148 -14.34 0.62 -9.36
N ARG A 149 -14.88 1.63 -10.03
CA ARG A 149 -16.06 1.49 -10.88
C ARG A 149 -15.83 0.49 -12.01
N SER A 150 -14.66 0.54 -12.66
CA SER A 150 -14.31 -0.39 -13.73
C SER A 150 -14.20 -1.83 -13.22
N PHE A 151 -13.66 -2.03 -12.01
CA PHE A 151 -13.55 -3.33 -11.37
C PHE A 151 -14.93 -3.93 -11.03
N VAL A 152 -15.81 -3.15 -10.41
CA VAL A 152 -17.18 -3.58 -10.08
C VAL A 152 -17.97 -3.93 -11.34
N LYS A 153 -17.90 -3.10 -12.40
CA LYS A 153 -18.55 -3.37 -13.68
C LYS A 153 -18.05 -4.67 -14.33
N LYS A 154 -16.72 -4.86 -14.37
CA LYS A 154 -16.11 -6.06 -14.95
C LYS A 154 -16.51 -7.33 -14.21
N ARG A 155 -16.66 -7.25 -12.88
CA ARG A 155 -17.12 -8.38 -12.05
C ARG A 155 -18.60 -8.69 -12.28
N SER A 156 -19.47 -7.68 -12.41
CA SER A 156 -20.89 -7.88 -12.73
C SER A 156 -21.06 -8.63 -14.04
N ASN A 157 -20.41 -8.15 -15.11
CA ASN A 157 -20.47 -8.79 -16.43
C ASN A 157 -19.97 -10.24 -16.42
N PHE A 158 -18.98 -10.56 -15.58
CA PHE A 158 -18.46 -11.91 -15.46
C PHE A 158 -19.46 -12.86 -14.79
N ILE A 159 -20.14 -12.40 -13.73
CA ILE A 159 -21.17 -13.17 -13.03
C ILE A 159 -22.38 -13.42 -13.93
N ASP A 160 -22.79 -12.43 -14.74
CA ASP A 160 -23.91 -12.60 -15.67
C ASP A 160 -23.59 -13.63 -16.76
N ASN A 161 -22.40 -13.57 -17.36
CA ASN A 161 -21.95 -14.55 -18.36
C ASN A 161 -21.79 -15.98 -17.82
N THR A 162 -21.61 -16.18 -16.51
CA THR A 162 -21.51 -17.52 -15.90
C THR A 162 -22.86 -18.11 -15.50
N LYS A 163 -23.95 -17.32 -15.52
CA LYS A 163 -25.32 -17.80 -15.29
C LYS A 163 -26.02 -18.26 -16.57
N GLU A 164 -25.47 -17.94 -17.74
CA GLU A 164 -26.00 -18.35 -19.05
C GLU A 164 -25.49 -19.75 -19.50
N PHE A 165 -24.66 -20.41 -18.70
CA PHE A 165 -24.22 -21.80 -18.87
C PHE A 165 -24.74 -22.67 -17.73
#